data_AF-A0A8B9WRS1-F1
#
_entry.id   AF-A0A8B9WRS1-F1
#
_cell.length_a   1.000
_cell.length_b   1.000
_cell.length_c   1.000
_cell.angle_alpha   90.00
_cell.angle_beta   90.00
_cell.angle_gamma   90.00
#
_symmetry.space_group_name_H-M   'P 1'
#
loop_
_entity.id
_entity.type
_entity.pdbx_description
1 polymer ?
#
loop_
_entity_poly.entity_id
_entity_poly.type
_entity_poly.pdbx_seq_one_letter_code
_entity_poly.pdbx_strand_id
1 'polypeptide(L)'
;MTMKIANHKSLLVLLFILASWITFAVIQNSTKLWTALRLPFSLHHWNFVMKTQPEPPPNPIVSPTETALRIKRIMEKLDQLVPPRPFTTVSSTTSATHSRATVLSPRDTYCRGDRLDVLLEMRDHLGRRKEYGGDFLRARMSSPALKAGASGKVTDFNNGTYLVSFTLFWEGQVSLSVLLIHPSEGVSALWRARNQGYDRVIFTGQFNRGTSQVNTDCALALNSSAELCEYLDTRDQEAFYCVKPPNVPCAALTHMHSKNKDVSYLSKQERSLFERSNVGVEMMAKFNAITVSKCHCKSSLCVTDGWGFPGGSAVKNPPANAGDMGSIPGSGDPLE
;
A
#
# COMPACT_ATOMS: atom_id res chain seq x y z
N MET A 1 -49.41 -9.05 -57.15
CA MET A 1 -48.13 -9.43 -56.50
C MET A 1 -48.21 -8.96 -55.05
N THR A 2 -48.70 -9.82 -54.16
CA THR A 2 -48.96 -9.49 -52.74
C THR A 2 -47.74 -9.87 -51.91
N MET A 3 -46.97 -8.88 -51.45
CA MET A 3 -45.88 -9.09 -50.50
C MET A 3 -46.48 -9.33 -49.10
N LYS A 4 -46.28 -10.53 -48.57
CA LYS A 4 -46.68 -10.89 -47.19
C LYS A 4 -45.85 -10.08 -46.19
N ILE A 5 -46.52 -9.28 -45.38
CA ILE A 5 -45.96 -8.58 -44.22
C ILE A 5 -45.50 -9.66 -43.22
N ALA A 6 -44.19 -9.75 -43.01
CA ALA A 6 -43.61 -10.62 -42.01
C ALA A 6 -44.08 -10.20 -40.61
N ASN A 7 -44.64 -11.15 -39.88
CA ASN A 7 -45.27 -10.95 -38.58
C ASN A 7 -44.21 -10.48 -37.55
N HIS A 8 -44.32 -9.24 -37.06
CA HIS A 8 -43.36 -8.56 -36.17
C HIS A 8 -42.97 -9.39 -34.93
N LYS A 9 -43.88 -10.22 -34.43
CA LYS A 9 -43.62 -11.16 -33.31
C LYS A 9 -42.62 -12.26 -33.68
N SER A 10 -42.63 -12.72 -34.94
CA SER A 10 -41.71 -13.75 -35.43
C SER A 10 -40.27 -13.20 -35.54
N LEU A 11 -40.13 -11.95 -35.99
CA LEU A 11 -38.83 -11.27 -36.05
C LEU A 11 -38.23 -11.08 -34.66
N LEU A 12 -39.05 -10.71 -33.67
CA LEU A 12 -38.61 -10.55 -32.28
C LEU A 12 -38.10 -11.88 -31.70
N VAL A 13 -38.82 -12.98 -31.94
CA VAL A 13 -38.42 -14.32 -31.48
C VAL A 13 -37.10 -14.75 -32.11
N LEU A 14 -36.90 -14.49 -33.41
CA LEU A 14 -35.63 -14.76 -34.09
C LEU A 14 -34.47 -13.95 -33.50
N LEU A 15 -34.68 -12.69 -33.14
CA LEU A 15 -33.67 -11.86 -32.49
C LEU A 15 -33.32 -12.35 -31.08
N PHE A 16 -34.31 -12.80 -30.30
CA PHE A 16 -34.06 -13.39 -28.98
C PHE A 16 -33.28 -14.71 -29.06
N ILE A 17 -33.60 -15.56 -30.04
CA ILE A 17 -32.84 -16.80 -30.28
C ILE A 17 -31.40 -16.48 -30.67
N LEU A 18 -31.17 -15.53 -31.58
CA LEU A 18 -29.82 -15.09 -31.96
C LEU A 18 -29.02 -14.53 -30.79
N ALA A 19 -29.63 -13.68 -29.96
CA ALA A 19 -28.98 -13.12 -28.78
C ALA A 19 -28.60 -14.21 -27.76
N SER A 20 -29.50 -15.16 -27.51
CA SER A 20 -29.25 -16.28 -26.59
C SER A 20 -28.17 -17.24 -27.12
N TRP A 21 -28.10 -17.44 -28.44
CA TRP A 21 -27.01 -18.20 -29.07
C TRP A 21 -25.66 -17.51 -28.94
N ILE A 22 -25.60 -16.18 -29.09
CA ILE A 22 -24.36 -15.42 -28.94
C ILE A 22 -23.86 -15.46 -27.49
N THR A 23 -24.74 -15.26 -26.50
CA THR A 23 -24.36 -15.33 -25.08
C THR A 23 -23.89 -16.72 -24.69
N PHE A 24 -24.58 -17.77 -25.15
CA PHE A 24 -24.18 -19.15 -24.92
C PHE A 24 -22.80 -19.48 -25.53
N ALA A 25 -22.53 -19.00 -26.76
CA ALA A 25 -21.23 -19.19 -27.41
C ALA A 25 -20.10 -18.47 -26.65
N VAL A 26 -20.34 -17.26 -26.14
CA VAL A 26 -19.37 -16.51 -25.32
C VAL A 26 -19.07 -17.26 -23.99
N ILE A 27 -20.09 -17.84 -23.35
CA ILE A 27 -19.96 -18.64 -22.12
C ILE A 27 -19.23 -19.97 -22.39
N GLN A 28 -19.51 -20.64 -23.50
CA GLN A 28 -18.76 -21.85 -23.88
C GLN A 28 -17.29 -21.55 -24.19
N ASN A 29 -16.99 -20.38 -24.79
CA ASN A 29 -15.61 -20.01 -25.08
C ASN A 29 -14.84 -19.63 -23.81
N SER A 30 -15.50 -19.02 -22.82
CA SER A 30 -14.86 -18.69 -21.52
C SER A 30 -14.55 -19.94 -20.69
N THR A 31 -15.43 -20.95 -20.69
CA THR A 31 -15.19 -22.24 -20.01
C THR A 31 -14.07 -23.06 -20.67
N LYS A 32 -13.91 -22.98 -22.00
CA LYS A 32 -12.73 -23.50 -22.71
C LYS A 32 -11.45 -22.76 -22.35
N LEU A 33 -11.50 -21.44 -22.17
CA LEU A 33 -10.35 -20.65 -21.72
C LEU A 33 -9.94 -21.02 -20.29
N TRP A 34 -10.90 -21.31 -19.41
CA TRP A 34 -10.66 -21.67 -18.01
C TRP A 34 -10.09 -23.08 -17.83
N THR A 35 -10.45 -24.01 -18.73
CA THR A 35 -9.87 -25.36 -18.76
C THR A 35 -8.45 -25.38 -19.34
N ALA A 36 -8.11 -24.46 -20.24
CA ALA A 36 -6.75 -24.28 -20.76
C ALA A 36 -5.77 -23.58 -19.80
N LEU A 37 -6.26 -22.90 -18.76
CA LEU A 37 -5.44 -22.20 -17.75
C LEU A 37 -5.16 -23.00 -16.47
N ARG A 38 -5.53 -24.30 -16.42
CA ARG A 38 -5.03 -25.21 -15.37
C ARG A 38 -3.57 -25.57 -15.64
N LEU A 39 -2.67 -24.64 -15.33
CA LEU A 39 -1.28 -24.96 -15.03
C LEU A 39 -1.28 -25.98 -13.86
N PRO A 40 -0.56 -27.11 -13.96
CA PRO A 40 -0.43 -28.01 -12.84
C PRO A 40 0.38 -27.28 -11.77
N PHE A 41 -0.27 -26.93 -10.67
CA PHE A 41 0.44 -26.59 -9.44
C PHE A 41 1.16 -27.87 -8.98
N SER A 42 2.41 -28.01 -9.43
CA SER A 42 3.37 -28.92 -8.82
C SER A 42 3.55 -28.43 -7.38
N LEU A 43 2.90 -29.10 -6.44
CA LEU A 43 3.25 -29.01 -5.03
C LEU A 43 4.66 -29.59 -4.89
N HIS A 44 5.68 -28.74 -5.05
CA HIS A 44 7.00 -29.05 -4.55
C HIS A 44 6.88 -29.21 -3.03
N HIS A 45 6.85 -30.46 -2.61
CA HIS A 45 7.02 -30.91 -1.25
C HIS A 45 8.38 -30.41 -0.76
N TRP A 46 8.39 -29.24 -0.13
CA TRP A 46 9.56 -28.71 0.54
C TRP A 46 9.77 -29.52 1.82
N ASN A 47 10.58 -30.57 1.70
CA ASN A 47 11.21 -31.23 2.84
C ASN A 47 12.13 -30.22 3.53
N PHE A 48 11.63 -29.57 4.58
CA PHE A 48 12.45 -28.82 5.52
C PHE A 48 13.26 -29.84 6.34
N VAL A 49 14.40 -30.26 5.79
CA VAL A 49 15.45 -30.90 6.59
C VAL A 49 16.00 -29.81 7.50
N MET A 50 15.70 -29.94 8.80
CA MET A 50 16.23 -29.09 9.86
C MET A 50 17.75 -29.30 9.94
N LYS A 51 18.51 -28.53 9.16
CA LYS A 51 19.94 -28.35 9.41
C LYS A 51 20.06 -27.54 10.69
N THR A 52 20.51 -28.18 11.76
CA THR A 52 20.99 -27.54 12.98
C THR A 52 22.11 -26.56 12.61
N GLN A 53 21.78 -25.28 12.53
CA GLN A 53 22.79 -24.22 12.52
C GLN A 53 23.29 -24.02 13.96
N PRO A 54 24.59 -23.72 14.17
CA PRO A 54 25.10 -23.41 15.51
C PRO A 54 24.39 -22.18 16.07
N GLU A 55 24.08 -22.23 17.36
CA GLU A 55 23.52 -21.12 18.13
C GLU A 55 24.33 -19.83 17.90
N PRO A 56 23.70 -18.71 17.50
CA PRO A 56 24.38 -17.43 17.48
C PRO A 56 24.83 -17.06 18.90
N PRO A 57 25.97 -16.38 19.07
CA PRO A 57 26.47 -16.00 20.39
C PRO A 57 25.41 -15.17 21.14
N PRO A 58 25.31 -15.30 22.47
CA PRO A 58 24.33 -14.56 23.25
C PRO A 58 24.53 -13.07 22.98
N ASN A 59 23.50 -12.40 22.48
CA ASN A 59 23.48 -10.95 22.49
C ASN A 59 23.73 -10.48 23.92
N PRO A 60 24.59 -9.47 24.15
CA PRO A 60 24.75 -8.91 25.48
C PRO A 60 23.36 -8.57 26.01
N ILE A 61 23.02 -9.11 27.17
CA ILE A 61 21.73 -8.93 27.83
C ILE A 61 21.64 -7.46 28.22
N VAL A 62 21.21 -6.63 27.28
CA VAL A 62 20.80 -5.25 27.53
C VAL A 62 19.60 -5.36 28.47
N SER A 63 19.65 -4.66 29.59
CA SER A 63 18.57 -4.75 30.59
C SER A 63 17.22 -4.44 29.93
N PRO A 64 16.12 -5.15 30.30
CA PRO A 64 14.79 -4.88 29.73
C PRO A 64 14.39 -3.40 29.82
N THR A 65 14.84 -2.71 30.88
CA THR A 65 14.65 -1.28 31.10
C THR A 65 15.40 -0.41 30.09
N GLU A 66 16.65 -0.74 29.75
CA GLU A 66 17.43 0.01 28.76
C GLU A 66 16.87 -0.16 27.35
N THR A 67 16.44 -1.37 26.98
CA THR A 67 15.77 -1.64 25.70
C THR A 67 14.46 -0.87 25.60
N ALA A 68 13.63 -0.87 26.64
CA ALA A 68 12.39 -0.10 26.68
C ALA A 68 12.63 1.41 26.53
N LEU A 69 13.66 1.96 27.19
CA LEU A 69 14.05 3.37 27.04
C LEU A 69 14.54 3.69 25.63
N ARG A 70 15.29 2.78 25.00
CA ARG A 70 15.73 2.93 23.61
C ARG A 70 14.54 2.94 22.65
N ILE A 71 13.59 2.02 22.83
CA ILE A 71 12.35 1.98 22.04
C ILE A 71 11.58 3.28 22.21
N LYS A 72 11.36 3.73 23.45
CA LYS A 72 10.68 4.99 23.75
C LYS A 72 11.32 6.18 23.01
N ARG A 73 12.65 6.31 23.07
CA ARG A 73 13.39 7.37 22.37
C ARG A 73 13.23 7.29 20.84
N ILE A 74 13.18 6.08 20.28
CA ILE A 74 12.95 5.89 18.84
C ILE A 74 11.51 6.31 18.49
N MET A 75 10.51 5.91 19.28
CA MET A 75 9.12 6.31 19.07
C MET A 75 8.97 7.83 19.14
N GLU A 76 9.55 8.50 20.13
CA GLU A 76 9.54 9.96 20.25
C GLU A 76 10.16 10.63 19.02
N LYS A 77 11.25 10.08 18.47
CA LYS A 77 11.84 10.59 17.22
C LYS A 77 10.93 10.38 16.01
N LEU A 78 10.23 9.25 15.93
CA LEU A 78 9.28 9.00 14.85
C LEU A 78 8.05 9.93 14.94
N ASP A 79 7.55 10.17 16.15
CA ASP A 79 6.45 11.11 16.39
C ASP A 79 6.84 12.55 16.00
N GLN A 80 8.11 12.93 16.17
CA GLN A 80 8.62 14.22 15.70
C GLN A 80 8.64 14.32 14.17
N LEU A 81 8.79 13.21 13.44
CA LEU A 81 8.74 13.20 11.97
C LEU A 81 7.29 13.31 11.44
N VAL A 82 6.29 12.93 12.24
CA VAL A 82 4.87 13.01 11.89
C VAL A 82 4.11 13.80 12.97
N PRO A 83 4.30 15.12 13.00
CA PRO A 83 3.68 15.95 14.04
C PRO A 83 2.15 15.86 13.96
N PRO A 84 1.45 15.88 15.11
CA PRO A 84 -0.01 15.90 15.13
C PRO A 84 -0.55 17.10 14.35
N ARG A 85 -1.41 16.82 13.37
CA ARG A 85 -2.15 17.82 12.59
C ARG A 85 -3.64 17.68 12.90
N PRO A 86 -4.26 18.67 13.56
CA PRO A 86 -5.70 18.63 13.79
C PRO A 86 -6.42 18.75 12.45
N PHE A 87 -7.38 17.87 12.22
CA PHE A 87 -8.24 17.90 11.04
C PHE A 87 -9.60 18.46 11.40
N THR A 88 -9.98 19.57 10.76
CA THR A 88 -11.29 20.21 10.96
C THR A 88 -12.20 19.99 9.74
N THR A 89 -11.73 20.34 8.55
CA THR A 89 -12.49 20.25 7.30
C THR A 89 -11.60 19.84 6.13
N VAL A 90 -12.16 19.15 5.13
CA VAL A 90 -11.44 18.81 3.89
C VAL A 90 -10.97 20.06 3.15
N SER A 91 -11.70 21.17 3.26
CA SER A 91 -11.33 22.42 2.58
C SER A 91 -9.98 23.01 3.02
N SER A 92 -9.50 22.69 4.23
CA SER A 92 -8.24 23.20 4.78
C SER A 92 -7.05 22.28 4.55
N THR A 93 -7.27 21.08 4.01
CA THR A 93 -6.21 20.12 3.69
C THR A 93 -5.59 20.40 2.34
N THR A 94 -4.44 19.79 2.10
CA THR A 94 -3.67 19.99 0.88
C THR A 94 -4.42 19.50 -0.37
N SER A 95 -4.54 20.38 -1.36
CA SER A 95 -5.20 20.15 -2.63
C SER A 95 -4.16 20.07 -3.76
N ALA A 96 -4.02 18.89 -4.36
CA ALA A 96 -3.10 18.70 -5.49
C ALA A 96 -3.44 19.59 -6.70
N THR A 97 -4.73 19.83 -6.95
CA THR A 97 -5.21 20.62 -8.09
C THR A 97 -4.92 22.11 -7.98
N HIS A 98 -4.94 22.65 -6.75
CA HIS A 98 -4.61 24.05 -6.49
C HIS A 98 -3.11 24.27 -6.26
N SER A 99 -2.40 23.24 -5.79
CA SER A 99 -0.96 23.30 -5.57
C SER A 99 -0.20 23.53 -6.87
N ARG A 100 0.97 24.17 -6.79
CA ARG A 100 1.78 24.52 -7.96
C ARG A 100 3.08 23.75 -7.95
N ALA A 101 3.42 23.12 -9.07
CA ALA A 101 4.74 22.57 -9.33
C ALA A 101 5.50 23.51 -10.29
N THR A 102 6.79 23.72 -10.09
CA THR A 102 7.63 24.56 -10.95
C THR A 102 9.01 23.95 -11.09
N VAL A 103 9.42 23.65 -12.33
CA VAL A 103 10.79 23.20 -12.61
C VAL A 103 11.74 24.39 -12.39
N LEU A 104 12.75 24.19 -11.56
CA LEU A 104 13.77 25.19 -11.28
C LEU A 104 14.83 25.18 -12.40
N SER A 105 15.19 26.37 -12.88
CA SER A 105 16.21 26.58 -13.91
C SER A 105 16.03 25.67 -15.15
N PRO A 106 14.87 25.75 -15.84
CA PRO A 106 14.57 24.88 -16.96
C PRO A 106 15.58 25.06 -18.10
N ARG A 107 15.97 23.95 -18.73
CA ARG A 107 16.87 23.90 -19.90
C ARG A 107 16.14 23.28 -21.09
N ASP A 108 16.54 23.66 -22.30
CA ASP A 108 16.00 23.07 -23.54
C ASP A 108 16.42 21.61 -23.73
N THR A 109 17.62 21.26 -23.26
CA THR A 109 18.15 19.90 -23.27
C THR A 109 18.83 19.58 -21.94
N TYR A 110 18.64 18.34 -21.48
CA TYR A 110 19.28 17.83 -20.27
C TYR A 110 20.23 16.71 -20.61
N CYS A 111 21.28 16.58 -19.83
CA CYS A 111 22.27 15.53 -19.98
C CYS A 111 21.93 14.34 -19.08
N ARG A 112 22.27 13.12 -19.53
CA ARG A 112 22.30 11.97 -18.62
C ARG A 112 23.21 12.27 -17.43
N GLY A 113 22.70 12.08 -16.21
CA GLY A 113 23.37 12.42 -14.95
C GLY A 113 23.00 13.79 -14.39
N ASP A 114 22.33 14.65 -15.17
CA ASP A 114 21.86 15.95 -14.67
C ASP A 114 20.84 15.76 -13.54
N ARG A 115 20.83 16.73 -12.62
CA ARG A 115 19.81 16.86 -11.60
C ARG A 115 18.75 17.87 -12.06
N LEU A 116 17.50 17.46 -11.99
CA LEU A 116 16.34 18.31 -12.25
C LEU A 116 15.57 18.52 -10.96
N ASP A 117 15.45 19.77 -10.55
CA ASP A 117 14.77 20.14 -9.31
C ASP A 117 13.39 20.75 -9.62
N VAL A 118 12.37 20.32 -8.89
CA VAL A 118 11.00 20.81 -8.99
C VAL A 118 10.60 21.36 -7.62
N LEU A 119 10.26 22.65 -7.58
CA LEU A 119 9.69 23.30 -6.41
C LEU A 119 8.18 23.06 -6.39
N LEU A 120 7.67 22.53 -5.28
CA LEU A 120 6.25 22.40 -5.03
C LEU A 120 5.83 23.46 -4.01
N GLU A 121 4.77 24.19 -4.33
CA GLU A 121 4.11 25.13 -3.45
C GLU A 121 2.71 24.59 -3.14
N MET A 122 2.56 24.01 -1.95
CA MET A 122 1.33 23.35 -1.55
C MET A 122 0.26 24.36 -1.15
N ARG A 123 -0.96 24.09 -1.58
CA ARG A 123 -2.13 24.92 -1.30
C ARG A 123 -3.28 24.08 -0.81
N ASP A 124 -4.16 24.69 -0.02
CA ASP A 124 -5.41 24.07 0.38
C ASP A 124 -6.46 24.09 -0.74
N HIS A 125 -7.62 23.49 -0.50
CA HIS A 125 -8.74 23.48 -1.46
C HIS A 125 -9.38 24.86 -1.67
N LEU A 126 -9.04 25.87 -0.87
CA LEU A 126 -9.42 27.27 -1.05
C LEU A 126 -8.33 28.08 -1.77
N GLY A 127 -7.25 27.43 -2.22
CA GLY A 127 -6.14 28.05 -2.93
C GLY A 127 -5.16 28.82 -2.04
N ARG A 128 -5.29 28.75 -0.71
CA ARG A 128 -4.38 29.41 0.24
C ARG A 128 -3.12 28.58 0.39
N ARG A 129 -1.96 29.23 0.57
CA ARG A 129 -0.69 28.53 0.77
C ARG A 129 -0.71 27.80 2.11
N LYS A 130 -0.19 26.57 2.14
CA LYS A 130 0.04 25.83 3.39
C LYS A 130 1.19 26.47 4.15
N GLU A 131 1.15 26.41 5.47
CA GLU A 131 2.18 26.96 6.37
C GLU A 131 3.06 25.88 6.98
N TYR A 132 2.80 24.63 6.67
CA TYR A 132 3.48 23.46 7.22
C TYR A 132 3.55 22.34 6.18
N GLY A 133 4.45 21.40 6.43
CA GLY A 133 4.62 20.20 5.61
C GLY A 133 4.03 18.93 6.24
N GLY A 134 4.58 17.79 5.85
CA GLY A 134 4.17 16.45 6.27
C GLY A 134 3.24 15.71 5.29
N ASP A 135 3.02 16.26 4.09
CA ASP A 135 2.26 15.58 3.04
C ASP A 135 3.02 14.35 2.54
N PHE A 136 2.29 13.26 2.29
CA PHE A 136 2.87 12.06 1.71
C PHE A 136 2.85 12.16 0.19
N LEU A 137 4.01 12.49 -0.38
CA LEU A 137 4.21 12.71 -1.81
C LEU A 137 4.95 11.54 -2.45
N ARG A 138 4.54 11.15 -3.66
CA ARG A 138 5.26 10.19 -4.49
C ARG A 138 5.76 10.88 -5.75
N ALA A 139 7.07 11.09 -5.81
CA ALA A 139 7.76 11.60 -6.97
C ALA A 139 8.33 10.45 -7.81
N ARG A 140 8.00 10.41 -9.10
CA ARG A 140 8.48 9.40 -10.04
C ARG A 140 8.84 10.04 -11.37
N MET A 141 9.96 9.61 -11.93
CA MET A 141 10.23 9.77 -13.35
C MET A 141 10.11 8.43 -14.07
N SER A 142 9.67 8.45 -15.32
CA SER A 142 9.47 7.24 -16.12
C SER A 142 9.78 7.47 -17.59
N SER A 143 10.16 6.39 -18.27
CA SER A 143 10.23 6.35 -19.74
C SER A 143 9.55 5.08 -20.22
N PRO A 144 8.31 5.18 -20.74
CA PRO A 144 7.57 4.02 -21.23
C PRO A 144 8.31 3.22 -22.31
N ALA A 145 9.00 3.91 -23.22
CA ALA A 145 9.77 3.30 -24.30
C ALA A 145 10.88 2.37 -23.77
N LEU A 146 11.53 2.76 -22.67
CA LEU A 146 12.61 2.00 -22.04
C LEU A 146 12.10 1.07 -20.93
N LYS A 147 10.80 1.09 -20.61
CA LYS A 147 10.21 0.41 -19.44
C LYS A 147 10.97 0.73 -18.15
N ALA A 148 11.49 1.96 -18.05
CA ALA A 148 12.32 2.43 -16.95
C ALA A 148 11.53 3.38 -16.04
N GLY A 149 11.87 3.37 -14.76
CA GLY A 149 11.32 4.30 -13.78
C GLY A 149 12.25 4.46 -12.58
N ALA A 150 12.27 5.65 -12.00
CA ALA A 150 13.04 5.94 -10.80
C ALA A 150 12.28 6.94 -9.92
N SER A 151 12.57 6.91 -8.62
CA SER A 151 11.96 7.81 -7.65
C SER A 151 12.73 9.13 -7.57
N GLY A 152 11.99 10.24 -7.44
CA GLY A 152 12.59 11.52 -7.07
C GLY A 152 12.81 11.60 -5.56
N LYS A 153 13.84 12.34 -5.12
CA LYS A 153 14.06 12.65 -3.71
C LYS A 153 13.16 13.82 -3.32
N VAL A 154 12.26 13.62 -2.36
CA VAL A 154 11.41 14.67 -1.81
C VAL A 154 12.07 15.24 -0.55
N THR A 155 12.20 16.56 -0.48
CA THR A 155 12.68 17.30 0.69
C THR A 155 11.59 18.28 1.12
N ASP A 156 11.08 18.11 2.33
CA ASP A 156 10.07 18.98 2.92
C ASP A 156 10.75 20.14 3.68
N PHE A 157 10.42 21.38 3.33
CA PHE A 157 10.92 22.56 4.05
C PHE A 157 10.06 22.94 5.26
N ASN A 158 8.98 22.18 5.51
CA ASN A 158 8.05 22.33 6.62
C ASN A 158 7.39 23.71 6.71
N ASN A 159 7.23 24.40 5.58
CA ASN A 159 6.61 25.71 5.44
C ASN A 159 5.56 25.73 4.30
N GLY A 160 5.04 24.55 3.93
CA GLY A 160 4.16 24.35 2.79
C GLY A 160 4.86 24.30 1.43
N THR A 161 6.19 24.27 1.41
CA THR A 161 6.96 24.06 0.18
C THR A 161 7.84 22.82 0.26
N TYR A 162 8.03 22.17 -0.90
CA TYR A 162 8.84 20.96 -1.03
C TYR A 162 9.78 21.09 -2.23
N LEU A 163 10.96 20.50 -2.14
CA LEU A 163 11.88 20.31 -3.25
C LEU A 163 11.90 18.85 -3.67
N VAL A 164 11.56 18.59 -4.93
CA VAL A 164 11.67 17.27 -5.54
C VAL A 164 12.86 17.26 -6.48
N SER A 165 13.87 16.47 -6.17
CA SER A 165 15.08 16.31 -7.00
C SER A 165 15.06 14.99 -7.76
N PHE A 166 15.08 15.05 -9.09
CA PHE A 166 15.24 13.90 -9.98
C PHE A 166 16.69 13.84 -10.48
N THR A 167 17.27 12.64 -10.52
CA THR A 167 18.55 12.39 -11.20
C THR A 167 18.26 11.69 -12.52
N LEU A 168 18.66 12.26 -13.65
CA LEU A 168 18.29 11.76 -14.98
C LEU A 168 19.20 10.59 -15.38
N PHE A 169 18.75 9.36 -15.10
CA PHE A 169 19.59 8.16 -15.25
C PHE A 169 19.76 7.65 -16.69
N TRP A 170 18.89 8.04 -17.63
CA TRP A 170 18.91 7.50 -19.00
C TRP A 170 18.59 8.57 -20.05
N GLU A 171 19.01 8.28 -21.28
CA GLU A 171 18.75 9.09 -22.47
C GLU A 171 17.33 8.83 -23.01
N GLY A 172 16.75 9.81 -23.69
CA GLY A 172 15.42 9.74 -24.31
C GLY A 172 14.38 10.62 -23.61
N GLN A 173 13.11 10.34 -23.91
CA GLN A 173 11.98 11.06 -23.32
C GLN A 173 11.71 10.57 -21.90
N VAL A 174 11.66 11.52 -20.96
CA VAL A 174 11.38 11.29 -19.54
C VAL A 174 10.13 12.06 -19.14
N SER A 175 9.15 11.34 -18.61
CA SER A 175 7.96 11.93 -18.00
C SER A 175 8.14 12.02 -16.49
N LEU A 176 7.76 13.16 -15.91
CA LEU A 176 7.74 13.36 -14.45
C LEU A 176 6.30 13.24 -13.95
N SER A 177 6.17 12.71 -12.74
CA SER A 177 4.91 12.55 -12.03
C SER A 177 5.16 12.83 -10.55
N VAL A 178 4.32 13.67 -9.96
CA VAL A 178 4.31 13.93 -8.52
C VAL A 178 2.88 13.79 -8.04
N LEU A 179 2.65 12.73 -7.27
CA LEU A 179 1.34 12.42 -6.74
C LEU A 179 1.26 12.84 -5.27
N LEU A 180 0.22 13.57 -4.92
CA LEU A 180 -0.21 13.72 -3.53
C LEU A 180 -0.93 12.44 -3.12
N ILE A 181 -0.26 11.56 -2.38
CA ILE A 181 -0.86 10.31 -1.89
C ILE A 181 -1.82 10.62 -0.75
N HIS A 182 -1.33 11.31 0.29
CA HIS A 182 -2.16 11.79 1.39
C HIS A 182 -1.72 13.18 1.84
N PRO A 183 -2.66 14.08 2.19
CA PRO A 183 -2.32 15.35 2.81
C PRO A 183 -1.79 15.12 4.23
N SER A 184 -1.01 16.06 4.76
CA SER A 184 -0.35 15.95 6.08
C SER A 184 -1.30 15.63 7.25
N GLU A 185 -2.55 16.09 7.19
CA GLU A 185 -3.62 15.80 8.13
C GLU A 185 -4.01 14.32 8.09
N GLY A 186 -4.10 13.75 6.89
CA GLY A 186 -4.36 12.33 6.68
C GLY A 186 -3.19 11.47 7.15
N VAL A 187 -1.95 11.90 6.89
CA VAL A 187 -0.73 11.21 7.38
C VAL A 187 -0.70 11.19 8.90
N SER A 188 -0.96 12.33 9.55
CA SER A 188 -1.08 12.44 11.00
C SER A 188 -2.19 11.53 11.55
N ALA A 189 -3.36 11.52 10.92
CA ALA A 189 -4.48 10.67 11.33
C ALA A 189 -4.13 9.18 11.22
N LEU A 190 -3.47 8.75 10.13
CA LEU A 190 -3.00 7.37 9.97
C LEU A 190 -1.95 6.99 11.00
N TRP A 191 -1.00 7.88 11.27
CA TRP A 191 0.06 7.66 12.26
C TRP A 191 -0.52 7.47 13.66
N ARG A 192 -1.39 8.40 14.09
CA ARG A 192 -2.12 8.29 15.36
C ARG A 192 -2.94 7.01 15.42
N ALA A 193 -3.75 6.74 14.39
CA ALA A 193 -4.60 5.56 14.36
C ALA A 193 -3.77 4.27 14.47
N ARG A 194 -2.61 4.19 13.78
CA ARG A 194 -1.69 3.05 13.84
C ARG A 194 -1.17 2.83 15.26
N ASN A 195 -0.81 3.90 15.96
CA ASN A 195 -0.18 3.83 17.27
C ASN A 195 -1.17 3.69 18.43
N GLN A 196 -2.49 3.73 18.15
CA GLN A 196 -3.53 3.68 19.17
C GLN A 196 -3.78 2.28 19.78
N GLY A 197 -3.24 1.20 19.19
CA GLY A 197 -3.17 -0.11 19.87
C GLY A 197 -3.34 -1.35 18.98
N TYR A 198 -3.30 -2.51 19.63
CA TYR A 198 -3.31 -3.85 19.03
C TYR A 198 -4.71 -4.48 18.84
N ASP A 199 -5.79 -3.79 19.22
CA ASP A 199 -7.18 -4.27 19.15
C ASP A 199 -7.76 -4.23 17.71
N ARG A 200 -6.91 -4.37 16.70
CA ARG A 200 -7.29 -4.48 15.28
C ARG A 200 -7.48 -5.92 14.84
N VAL A 201 -6.85 -6.84 15.55
CA VAL A 201 -6.88 -8.27 15.23
C VAL A 201 -7.36 -9.00 16.47
N ILE A 202 -8.45 -9.75 16.31
CA ILE A 202 -8.93 -10.69 17.30
C ILE A 202 -8.13 -11.97 17.09
N PHE A 203 -7.45 -12.45 18.12
CA PHE A 203 -6.84 -13.77 18.12
C PHE A 203 -7.66 -14.72 19.00
N THR A 204 -7.90 -15.91 18.49
CA THR A 204 -8.69 -16.95 19.16
C THR A 204 -7.88 -18.23 19.22
N GLY A 205 -7.56 -18.66 20.42
CA GLY A 205 -6.89 -19.93 20.68
C GLY A 205 -7.92 -21.05 20.79
N GLN A 206 -7.68 -22.14 20.08
CA GLN A 206 -8.50 -23.33 20.14
C GLN A 206 -7.80 -24.38 20.99
N PHE A 207 -8.44 -24.81 22.07
CA PHE A 207 -7.95 -25.80 23.00
C PHE A 207 -8.71 -27.12 22.85
N ASN A 208 -7.99 -28.23 22.95
CA ASN A 208 -8.59 -29.55 22.95
C ASN A 208 -9.12 -29.91 24.34
N ARG A 209 -10.41 -30.26 24.41
CA ARG A 209 -11.09 -30.77 25.60
C ARG A 209 -11.69 -32.13 25.27
N GLY A 210 -10.82 -33.14 25.19
CA GLY A 210 -11.19 -34.53 24.89
C GLY A 210 -11.70 -34.69 23.46
N THR A 211 -13.02 -34.84 23.31
CA THR A 211 -13.71 -34.93 22.01
C THR A 211 -14.28 -33.59 21.53
N SER A 212 -14.16 -32.54 22.36
CA SER A 212 -14.69 -31.19 22.08
C SER A 212 -13.55 -30.19 21.97
N GLN A 213 -13.79 -29.07 21.28
CA GLN A 213 -12.87 -27.95 21.19
C GLN A 213 -13.46 -26.75 21.95
N VAL A 214 -12.60 -25.98 22.60
CA VAL A 214 -12.98 -24.75 23.31
C VAL A 214 -12.14 -23.60 22.77
N ASN A 215 -12.81 -22.52 22.40
CA ASN A 215 -12.15 -21.32 21.91
C ASN A 215 -12.08 -20.28 23.01
N THR A 216 -10.92 -19.64 23.17
CA THR A 216 -10.73 -18.52 24.09
C THR A 216 -9.98 -17.37 23.43
N ASP A 217 -10.14 -16.17 23.99
CA ASP A 217 -9.47 -14.98 23.49
C ASP A 217 -7.97 -15.03 23.80
N CYS A 218 -7.18 -14.63 22.82
CA CYS A 218 -5.73 -14.53 22.90
C CYS A 218 -5.26 -13.15 22.41
N ALA A 219 -4.09 -12.70 22.86
CA ALA A 219 -3.41 -11.53 22.31
C ALA A 219 -1.95 -11.46 22.76
N LEU A 220 -1.16 -10.60 22.10
CA LEU A 220 0.16 -10.18 22.56
C LEU A 220 0.09 -9.40 23.89
N ALA A 221 -0.98 -8.63 24.08
CA ALA A 221 -1.27 -7.90 25.31
C ALA A 221 -2.74 -8.10 25.67
N LEU A 222 -3.00 -8.85 26.73
CA LEU A 222 -4.35 -9.12 27.25
C LEU A 222 -4.54 -8.37 28.57
N ASN A 223 -5.56 -7.51 28.63
CA ASN A 223 -6.00 -6.89 29.88
C ASN A 223 -7.21 -7.66 30.40
N SER A 224 -6.97 -8.77 31.09
CA SER A 224 -8.00 -9.66 31.66
C SER A 224 -7.65 -10.00 33.10
N SER A 225 -8.68 -10.11 33.95
CA SER A 225 -8.55 -10.59 35.33
C SER A 225 -8.59 -12.12 35.45
N ALA A 226 -8.82 -12.83 34.34
CA ALA A 226 -8.85 -14.29 34.29
C ALA A 226 -7.45 -14.91 34.33
N GLU A 227 -7.37 -16.20 34.69
CA GLU A 227 -6.12 -16.96 34.58
C GLU A 227 -5.69 -17.04 33.10
N LEU A 228 -4.41 -16.76 32.83
CA LEU A 228 -3.85 -16.72 31.48
C LEU A 228 -2.86 -17.88 31.26
N CYS A 229 -2.90 -18.43 30.06
CA CYS A 229 -1.84 -19.27 29.52
C CYS A 229 -0.81 -18.39 28.83
N GLU A 230 0.45 -18.50 29.23
CA GLU A 230 1.60 -17.81 28.63
C GLU A 230 2.35 -18.76 27.69
N TYR A 231 2.55 -18.30 26.44
CA TYR A 231 3.35 -18.98 25.43
C TYR A 231 4.53 -18.08 25.08
N LEU A 232 5.62 -18.24 25.83
CA LEU A 232 6.85 -17.49 25.66
C LEU A 232 7.74 -18.13 24.59
N ASP A 233 8.11 -17.35 23.57
CA ASP A 233 9.23 -17.70 22.70
C ASP A 233 10.53 -17.22 23.36
N THR A 234 11.32 -18.17 23.86
CA THR A 234 12.60 -17.89 24.52
C THR A 234 13.64 -17.22 23.62
N ARG A 235 13.53 -17.38 22.29
CA ARG A 235 14.48 -16.78 21.35
C ARG A 235 14.29 -15.28 21.22
N ASP A 236 13.03 -14.88 21.07
CA ASP A 236 12.67 -13.50 20.79
C ASP A 236 12.24 -12.75 22.06
N GLN A 237 12.10 -13.46 23.19
CA GLN A 237 11.59 -12.94 24.47
C GLN A 237 10.19 -12.33 24.31
N GLU A 238 9.40 -12.84 23.38
CA GLU A 238 8.03 -12.42 23.11
C GLU A 238 7.06 -13.47 23.62
N ALA A 239 6.03 -13.04 24.36
CA ALA A 239 5.00 -13.92 24.88
C ALA A 239 3.66 -13.63 24.20
N PHE A 240 2.96 -14.71 23.88
CA PHE A 240 1.55 -14.67 23.50
C PHE A 240 0.71 -15.19 24.65
N TYR A 241 -0.40 -14.52 24.94
CA TYR A 241 -1.27 -14.88 26.05
C TYR A 241 -2.62 -15.35 25.54
N CYS A 242 -3.21 -16.33 26.21
CA CYS A 242 -4.60 -16.76 26.01
C CYS A 242 -5.32 -16.86 27.34
N VAL A 243 -6.61 -16.54 27.37
CA VAL A 243 -7.44 -16.85 28.53
C VAL A 243 -7.50 -18.36 28.70
N LYS A 244 -7.16 -18.85 29.89
CA LYS A 244 -7.14 -20.28 30.19
C LYS A 244 -8.57 -20.80 30.30
N PRO A 245 -8.97 -21.81 29.50
CA PRO A 245 -10.29 -22.40 29.60
C PRO A 245 -10.45 -23.19 30.92
N PRO A 246 -11.65 -23.19 31.55
CA PRO A 246 -11.90 -23.95 32.76
C PRO A 246 -11.64 -25.45 32.56
N ASN A 247 -10.90 -26.07 33.49
CA ASN A 247 -10.57 -27.50 33.48
C ASN A 247 -9.81 -27.98 32.22
N VAL A 248 -9.13 -27.07 31.51
CA VAL A 248 -8.31 -27.40 30.34
C VAL A 248 -6.87 -26.90 30.57
N PRO A 249 -5.85 -27.75 30.40
CA PRO A 249 -4.47 -27.32 30.58
C PRO A 249 -4.01 -26.44 29.41
N CYS A 250 -3.07 -25.51 29.67
CA CYS A 250 -2.53 -24.62 28.63
C CYS A 250 -1.85 -25.39 27.47
N ALA A 251 -1.23 -26.53 27.77
CA ALA A 251 -0.62 -27.39 26.75
C ALA A 251 -1.64 -27.99 25.75
N ALA A 252 -2.96 -27.86 26.00
CA ALA A 252 -3.99 -28.34 25.10
C ALA A 252 -4.32 -27.37 23.94
N LEU A 253 -3.63 -26.23 23.81
CA LEU A 253 -3.75 -25.36 22.64
C LEU A 253 -3.33 -26.11 21.38
N THR A 254 -4.23 -26.19 20.39
CA THR A 254 -3.98 -26.90 19.12
C THR A 254 -3.86 -25.95 17.94
N HIS A 255 -4.67 -24.89 17.91
CA HIS A 255 -4.67 -23.93 16.81
C HIS A 255 -4.82 -22.49 17.31
N MET A 256 -4.29 -21.56 16.53
CA MET A 256 -4.51 -20.13 16.68
C MET A 256 -5.21 -19.61 15.42
N HIS A 257 -6.31 -18.89 15.61
CA HIS A 257 -7.03 -18.22 14.54
C HIS A 257 -6.94 -16.71 14.74
N SER A 258 -6.91 -15.97 13.63
CA SER A 258 -6.91 -14.51 13.67
C SER A 258 -7.97 -13.94 12.73
N LYS A 259 -8.67 -12.90 13.17
CA LYS A 259 -9.64 -12.16 12.35
C LYS A 259 -9.47 -10.67 12.56
N ASN A 260 -9.52 -9.89 11.47
CA ASN A 260 -9.55 -8.43 11.59
C ASN A 260 -10.87 -7.97 12.23
N LYS A 261 -10.76 -7.12 13.24
CA LYS A 261 -11.89 -6.45 13.86
C LYS A 261 -12.33 -5.29 12.96
N ASP A 262 -13.63 -5.05 12.84
CA ASP A 262 -14.14 -3.87 12.17
C ASP A 262 -14.08 -2.64 13.10
N VAL A 263 -12.85 -2.27 13.47
CA VAL A 263 -12.56 -1.08 14.28
C VAL A 263 -11.63 -0.19 13.48
N SER A 264 -11.97 1.09 13.43
CA SER A 264 -11.08 2.11 12.89
C SER A 264 -10.98 3.26 13.86
N TYR A 265 -9.74 3.60 14.18
CA TYR A 265 -9.37 4.71 15.03
C TYR A 265 -9.37 6.06 14.29
N LEU A 266 -9.91 6.09 13.06
CA LEU A 266 -10.15 7.31 12.32
C LEU A 266 -11.53 7.85 12.67
N SER A 267 -11.62 9.16 12.91
CA SER A 267 -12.88 9.87 13.07
C SER A 267 -13.71 9.77 11.79
N LYS A 268 -15.03 10.01 11.92
CA LYS A 268 -15.92 10.03 10.75
C LYS A 268 -15.47 11.04 9.70
N GLN A 269 -14.97 12.20 10.14
CA GLN A 269 -14.47 13.21 9.20
C GLN A 269 -13.15 12.75 8.56
N GLU A 270 -12.20 12.21 9.32
CA GLU A 270 -10.89 11.79 8.79
C GLU A 270 -11.02 10.75 7.68
N ARG A 271 -12.06 9.90 7.72
CA ARG A 271 -12.34 8.91 6.67
C ARG A 271 -12.50 9.53 5.28
N SER A 272 -13.02 10.75 5.19
CA SER A 272 -13.17 11.47 3.90
C SER A 272 -11.84 11.77 3.21
N LEU A 273 -10.72 11.82 3.96
CA LEU A 273 -9.38 12.02 3.40
C LEU A 273 -8.85 10.79 2.65
N PHE A 274 -9.47 9.63 2.87
CA PHE A 274 -9.05 8.35 2.29
C PHE A 274 -10.03 7.86 1.22
N GLU A 275 -10.98 8.70 0.80
CA GLU A 275 -11.77 8.45 -0.40
C GLU A 275 -10.85 8.40 -1.63
N ARG A 276 -11.09 7.44 -2.52
CA ARG A 276 -10.22 7.17 -3.68
C ARG A 276 -10.01 8.39 -4.59
N SER A 277 -10.98 9.29 -4.66
CA SER A 277 -10.90 10.56 -5.38
C SER A 277 -9.86 11.54 -4.82
N ASN A 278 -9.54 11.44 -3.53
CA ASN A 278 -8.62 12.33 -2.81
C ASN A 278 -7.22 11.72 -2.64
N VAL A 279 -7.00 10.47 -3.06
CA VAL A 279 -5.76 9.72 -2.85
C VAL A 279 -5.00 9.55 -4.16
N GLY A 280 -3.73 9.95 -4.17
CA GLY A 280 -2.86 9.77 -5.32
C GLY A 280 -3.22 10.70 -6.49
N VAL A 281 -3.47 11.97 -6.19
CA VAL A 281 -3.84 12.98 -7.18
C VAL A 281 -2.58 13.60 -7.81
N GLU A 282 -2.53 13.63 -9.15
CA GLU A 282 -1.37 14.11 -9.92
C GLU A 282 -1.28 15.63 -9.90
N MET A 283 -0.13 16.15 -9.49
CA MET A 283 0.16 17.59 -9.46
C MET A 283 0.87 18.07 -10.73
N MET A 284 1.53 17.18 -11.47
CA MET A 284 2.31 17.51 -12.66
C MET A 284 1.62 17.11 -13.98
N ALA A 285 0.30 16.97 -13.99
CA ALA A 285 -0.46 16.45 -15.15
C ALA A 285 -0.26 17.26 -16.45
N LYS A 286 0.14 18.53 -16.35
CA LYS A 286 0.33 19.44 -17.50
C LYS A 286 1.79 19.59 -17.95
N PHE A 287 2.73 18.84 -17.38
CA PHE A 287 4.15 18.96 -17.73
C PHE A 287 4.49 18.11 -18.96
N ASN A 288 5.19 18.73 -19.90
CA ASN A 288 5.70 18.05 -21.09
C ASN A 288 6.84 17.09 -20.71
N ALA A 289 7.02 16.06 -21.53
CA ALA A 289 8.16 15.17 -21.42
C ALA A 289 9.47 15.95 -21.63
N ILE A 290 10.50 15.54 -20.89
CA ILE A 290 11.84 16.13 -20.95
C ILE A 290 12.71 15.27 -21.86
N THR A 291 13.43 15.92 -22.77
CA THR A 291 14.42 15.27 -23.62
C THR A 291 15.75 15.21 -22.88
N VAL A 292 16.22 14.00 -22.61
CA VAL A 292 17.55 13.74 -22.06
C VAL A 292 18.46 13.23 -23.16
N SER A 293 19.59 13.88 -23.38
CA SER A 293 20.57 13.51 -24.40
C SER A 293 21.87 13.03 -23.79
N LYS A 294 22.67 12.37 -24.61
CA LYS A 294 24.07 12.09 -24.31
C LYS A 294 24.87 13.37 -24.49
N CYS A 295 25.34 13.95 -23.39
CA CYS A 295 26.24 15.10 -23.46
C CYS A 295 27.70 14.68 -23.37
N HIS A 296 28.57 15.42 -24.06
CA HIS A 296 30.00 15.31 -23.85
C HIS A 296 30.35 15.88 -22.48
N CYS A 297 30.99 15.06 -21.65
CA CYS A 297 31.38 15.44 -20.31
C CYS A 297 32.37 16.61 -20.33
N LYS A 298 32.01 17.73 -19.71
CA LYS A 298 32.97 18.77 -19.34
C LYS A 298 33.08 18.74 -17.81
N SER A 299 34.26 18.42 -17.31
CA SER A 299 34.65 18.28 -15.89
C SER A 299 34.29 16.95 -15.20
N SER A 300 35.09 16.60 -14.20
CA SER A 300 35.34 15.31 -13.56
C SER A 300 34.16 14.66 -12.81
N LEU A 301 32.91 14.90 -13.22
CA LEU A 301 31.71 14.36 -12.59
C LEU A 301 30.83 13.54 -13.55
N CYS A 302 31.38 13.02 -14.65
CA CYS A 302 30.73 11.90 -15.31
C CYS A 302 31.08 10.63 -14.57
N VAL A 303 30.10 10.06 -13.89
CA VAL A 303 30.27 8.71 -13.38
C VAL A 303 30.29 7.78 -14.58
N THR A 304 31.50 7.32 -14.90
CA THR A 304 31.74 6.22 -15.81
C THR A 304 31.15 4.95 -15.22
N ASP A 305 30.25 4.33 -15.98
CA ASP A 305 29.88 2.91 -15.98
C ASP A 305 30.18 2.15 -14.67
N GLY A 306 29.35 2.38 -13.65
CA GLY A 306 29.54 1.76 -12.35
C GLY A 306 28.49 2.08 -11.29
N TRP A 307 27.28 2.51 -11.67
CA TRP A 307 26.17 2.52 -10.69
C TRP A 307 25.45 1.18 -10.77
N GLY A 308 25.82 0.27 -9.87
CA GLY A 308 24.88 -0.74 -9.42
C GLY A 308 23.61 -0.01 -8.98
N PHE A 309 22.49 -0.30 -9.63
CA PHE A 309 21.17 0.21 -9.28
C PHE A 309 21.00 0.14 -7.75
N PRO A 310 20.92 1.28 -7.02
CA PRO A 310 20.59 1.20 -5.61
C PRO A 310 19.20 0.57 -5.52
N GLY A 311 19.13 -0.57 -4.83
CA GLY A 311 18.03 -1.52 -4.85
C GLY A 311 16.65 -0.88 -4.83
N GLY A 312 16.06 -0.73 -6.01
CA GLY A 312 14.63 -0.65 -6.23
C GLY A 312 14.27 -1.86 -7.05
N SER A 313 13.47 -2.76 -6.49
CA SER A 313 13.01 -3.96 -7.18
C SER A 313 12.44 -3.57 -8.55
N ALA A 314 13.16 -3.92 -9.60
CA ALA A 314 12.60 -3.90 -10.95
C ALA A 314 11.50 -4.96 -10.97
N VAL A 315 10.24 -4.54 -10.83
CA VAL A 315 9.11 -5.40 -11.17
C VAL A 315 9.12 -5.55 -12.69
N LYS A 316 9.88 -6.52 -13.18
CA LYS A 316 9.73 -7.05 -14.53
C LYS A 316 8.34 -7.70 -14.57
N ASN A 317 7.44 -7.08 -15.33
CA ASN A 317 6.03 -7.44 -15.51
C ASN A 317 5.10 -7.05 -14.35
N PRO A 318 4.64 -5.80 -14.26
CA PRO A 318 3.34 -5.57 -13.65
C PRO A 318 2.28 -6.28 -14.51
N PRO A 319 1.42 -7.16 -13.97
CA PRO A 319 0.26 -7.61 -14.72
C PRO A 319 -0.56 -6.37 -15.10
N ALA A 320 -1.06 -6.35 -16.34
CA ALA A 320 -1.82 -5.24 -16.92
C ALA A 320 -3.16 -4.94 -16.22
N ASN A 321 -3.41 -5.52 -15.04
CA ASN A 321 -4.54 -5.23 -14.15
C ASN A 321 -4.02 -5.12 -12.70
N ALA A 322 -3.38 -4.00 -12.37
CA ALA A 322 -3.20 -3.56 -10.98
C ALA A 322 -4.18 -2.40 -10.67
N GLY A 323 -5.40 -2.56 -11.16
CA GLY A 323 -6.52 -1.65 -11.00
C GLY A 323 -7.74 -2.40 -10.49
N ASP A 324 -7.60 -3.19 -9.42
CA ASP A 324 -8.75 -3.59 -8.59
C ASP A 324 -8.26 -4.01 -7.20
N MET A 325 -8.04 -3.01 -6.33
CA MET A 325 -8.08 -3.25 -4.89
C MET A 325 -9.53 -3.20 -4.47
N GLY A 326 -10.11 -4.39 -4.26
CA GLY A 326 -11.24 -4.65 -3.38
C GLY A 326 -12.39 -3.64 -3.44
N SER A 327 -13.28 -3.82 -4.40
CA SER A 327 -14.68 -3.45 -4.24
C SER A 327 -15.23 -4.17 -3.00
N ILE A 328 -15.72 -3.39 -2.05
CA ILE A 328 -16.56 -3.84 -0.93
C ILE A 328 -17.82 -4.48 -1.55
N PRO A 329 -18.16 -5.76 -1.29
CA PRO A 329 -19.48 -6.26 -1.63
C PRO A 329 -20.49 -5.57 -0.74
N GLY A 330 -21.46 -4.90 -1.37
CA GLY A 330 -22.61 -4.31 -0.69
C GLY A 330 -23.38 -5.34 0.10
N SER A 331 -23.95 -4.86 1.20
CA SER A 331 -25.01 -5.48 1.98
C SER A 331 -26.08 -6.11 1.07
N GLY A 332 -26.19 -7.44 1.10
CA GLY A 332 -27.41 -8.14 0.72
C GLY A 332 -28.30 -8.24 1.94
N ASP A 333 -29.48 -7.62 1.87
CA ASP A 333 -30.58 -7.88 2.80
C ASP A 333 -31.00 -9.37 2.74
N PRO A 334 -31.43 -9.97 3.86
CA PRO A 334 -32.08 -11.26 3.83
C PRO A 334 -33.56 -11.09 3.43
N LEU A 335 -33.96 -11.73 2.33
CA LEU A 335 -35.36 -12.02 2.06
C LEU A 335 -35.78 -13.26 2.85
N GLU A 336 -36.96 -13.16 3.47
CA GLU A 336 -37.85 -14.28 3.83
C GLU A 336 -38.13 -15.20 2.62
#